data_AF-D7IHM7-F1
#
_entry.id   AF-D7IHM7-F1
#
_cell.length_a   1.000
_cell.length_b   1.000
_cell.length_c   1.000
_cell.angle_alpha   90.00
_cell.angle_beta   90.00
_cell.angle_gamma   90.00
#
_symmetry.space_group_name_H-M   'P 1'
#
loop_
_entity.id
_entity.type
_entity.pdbx_description
1 polymer ?
#
loop_
_entity_poly.entity_id
_entity_poly.type
_entity_poly.pdbx_seq_one_letter_code
_entity_poly.pdbx_strand_id
1 'polypeptide(L)'
;MIEFAKMPDSVEKFAAILDATLKEVNSDYEAKRWKDIALQPLEVIVARPGLFHDWLARKGKLGGQHKVPRLSNTREYIESMLVLNNE
;
A
#
# COMPACT_ATOMS: atom_id res chain seq x y z
N MET A 1 -0.47 1.66 0.61
CA MET A 1 -0.43 2.80 -0.33
C MET A 1 -0.53 2.28 -1.76
N ILE A 2 -1.36 2.89 -2.59
CA ILE A 2 -1.66 2.43 -3.96
C ILE A 2 -1.71 3.65 -4.89
N GLU A 3 -0.97 3.59 -5.99
CA GLU A 3 -1.12 4.51 -7.12
C GLU A 3 -2.08 3.88 -8.12
N PHE A 4 -3.25 4.49 -8.29
CA PHE A 4 -4.29 3.95 -9.15
C PHE A 4 -4.13 4.47 -10.58
N ALA A 5 -3.98 3.56 -11.54
CA ALA A 5 -4.05 3.92 -12.97
C ALA A 5 -5.44 4.47 -13.35
N LYS A 6 -6.49 3.95 -12.70
CA LYS A 6 -7.85 4.46 -12.74
C LYS A 6 -8.41 4.46 -11.32
N MET A 7 -8.87 5.60 -10.85
CA MET A 7 -9.46 5.72 -9.52
C MET A 7 -10.71 4.83 -9.39
N PRO A 8 -10.89 4.12 -8.26
CA PRO A 8 -12.15 3.46 -7.97
C PRO A 8 -13.23 4.51 -7.64
N ASP A 9 -14.49 4.12 -7.76
CA ASP A 9 -15.62 4.99 -7.40
C ASP A 9 -15.64 5.31 -5.89
N SER A 10 -15.09 4.43 -5.05
CA SER A 10 -14.85 4.65 -3.62
C SER A 10 -13.64 3.85 -3.16
N VAL A 11 -12.74 4.53 -2.45
CA VAL A 11 -11.52 3.92 -1.87
C VAL A 11 -11.89 3.01 -0.71
N GLU A 12 -12.91 3.38 0.07
CA GLU A 12 -13.42 2.62 1.20
C GLU A 12 -14.02 1.30 0.73
N LYS A 13 -14.84 1.33 -0.33
CA LYS A 13 -15.40 0.12 -0.93
C LYS A 13 -14.30 -0.76 -1.52
N PHE A 14 -13.31 -0.16 -2.17
CA PHE A 14 -12.14 -0.90 -2.67
C PHE A 14 -11.38 -1.59 -1.52
N ALA A 15 -11.14 -0.88 -0.42
CA ALA A 15 -10.45 -1.41 0.76
C ALA A 15 -11.22 -2.58 1.39
N ALA A 16 -12.55 -2.46 1.51
CA ALA A 16 -13.40 -3.52 2.06
C ALA A 16 -13.39 -4.78 1.18
N ILE A 17 -13.46 -4.61 -0.15
CA ILE A 17 -13.38 -5.73 -1.10
C ILE A 17 -11.99 -6.37 -1.02
N LEU A 18 -10.92 -5.58 -0.98
CA LEU A 18 -9.57 -6.09 -0.83
C LEU A 18 -9.39 -6.90 0.46
N ASP A 19 -9.89 -6.40 1.61
CA ASP A 19 -9.84 -7.11 2.90
C ASP A 19 -10.59 -8.44 2.82
N ALA A 20 -11.78 -8.45 2.23
CA ALA A 20 -12.59 -9.66 2.06
C ALA A 20 -11.91 -10.69 1.15
N THR A 21 -11.40 -10.26 0.00
CA THR A 21 -10.70 -11.15 -0.94
C THR A 21 -9.41 -11.70 -0.32
N LEU A 22 -8.68 -10.91 0.47
CA LEU A 22 -7.51 -11.39 1.20
C LEU A 22 -7.87 -12.48 2.22
N LYS A 23 -9.00 -12.35 2.93
CA LYS A 23 -9.49 -13.38 3.84
C LYS A 23 -9.85 -14.67 3.09
N GLU A 24 -10.54 -14.55 1.95
CA GLU A 24 -10.95 -15.69 1.13
C GLU A 24 -9.77 -16.51 0.62
N VAL A 25 -8.68 -15.85 0.18
CA VAL A 25 -7.52 -16.55 -0.42
C VAL A 25 -6.40 -16.85 0.59
N ASN A 26 -6.51 -16.40 1.84
CA ASN A 26 -5.49 -16.57 2.87
C ASN A 26 -6.12 -16.78 4.26
N SER A 27 -6.25 -18.04 4.67
CA SER A 27 -6.81 -18.43 5.96
C SER A 27 -6.02 -17.88 7.16
N ASP A 28 -4.70 -17.71 7.06
CA ASP A 28 -3.91 -17.10 8.13
C ASP A 28 -4.23 -15.60 8.29
N TYR A 29 -4.49 -14.91 7.17
CA TYR A 29 -4.93 -13.52 7.19
C TYR A 29 -6.33 -13.42 7.81
N GLU A 30 -7.26 -14.29 7.40
CA GLU A 30 -8.59 -14.38 7.98
C GLU A 30 -8.54 -14.59 9.50
N ALA A 31 -7.76 -15.57 9.97
CA ALA A 31 -7.60 -15.84 11.39
C ALA A 31 -7.05 -14.64 12.16
N LYS A 32 -6.08 -13.89 11.60
CA LYS A 32 -5.50 -12.69 12.24
C LYS A 32 -6.45 -11.48 12.23
N ARG A 33 -7.32 -11.37 11.22
CA ARG A 33 -8.35 -10.32 11.11
C ARG A 33 -9.61 -10.67 11.92
N TRP A 34 -9.74 -11.88 12.45
CA TRP A 34 -10.88 -12.29 13.26
C TRP A 34 -11.01 -11.43 14.53
N LYS A 35 -12.17 -10.78 14.70
CA LYS A 35 -12.49 -9.86 15.81
C LYS A 35 -11.63 -8.59 15.90
N ASP A 36 -10.82 -8.27 14.90
CA ASP A 36 -9.96 -7.06 14.86
C ASP A 36 -9.00 -6.93 16.07
N ILE A 37 -8.67 -8.04 16.77
CA ILE A 37 -7.83 -8.00 17.98
C ILE A 37 -6.35 -8.01 17.60
N ALA A 38 -5.94 -8.92 16.71
CA ALA A 38 -4.53 -9.12 16.37
C ALA A 38 -4.08 -8.28 15.18
N LEU A 39 -4.98 -8.02 14.21
CA LEU A 39 -4.71 -7.21 13.03
C LEU A 39 -5.88 -6.25 12.80
N GLN A 40 -5.59 -4.96 12.70
CA GLN A 40 -6.56 -3.92 12.41
C GLN A 40 -7.03 -3.96 10.94
N PRO A 41 -8.17 -3.32 10.61
CA PRO A 41 -8.57 -3.12 9.22
C PRO A 41 -7.44 -2.52 8.38
N LEU A 42 -7.33 -2.98 7.13
CA LEU A 42 -6.31 -2.46 6.22
C LEU A 42 -6.59 -0.99 5.88
N GLU A 43 -5.53 -0.20 5.81
CA GLU A 43 -5.59 1.21 5.40
C GLU A 43 -5.12 1.36 3.95
N VAL A 44 -5.97 1.94 3.09
CA VAL A 44 -5.61 2.28 1.71
C VAL A 44 -5.28 3.76 1.61
N ILE A 45 -3.99 4.06 1.48
CA ILE A 45 -3.50 5.41 1.20
C ILE A 45 -3.36 5.58 -0.32
N VAL A 46 -4.07 6.55 -0.89
CA VAL A 46 -3.97 6.86 -2.32
C VAL A 46 -2.66 7.63 -2.57
N ALA A 47 -1.83 7.09 -3.45
CA ALA A 47 -0.63 7.78 -3.92
C ALA A 47 -0.98 8.71 -5.09
N ARG A 48 -0.34 9.89 -5.12
CA ARG A 48 -0.38 10.78 -6.27
C ARG A 48 0.24 10.12 -7.50
N PRO A 49 -0.18 10.48 -8.73
CA PRO A 49 0.45 9.98 -9.94
C PRO A 49 1.97 10.24 -9.94
N GLY A 50 2.75 9.22 -10.35
CA GLY A 50 4.20 9.27 -10.41
C GLY A 50 4.93 9.16 -9.07
N LEU A 51 4.23 8.98 -7.94
CA LEU A 51 4.86 8.95 -6.61
C LEU A 51 6.01 7.95 -6.53
N PHE A 52 5.78 6.72 -6.99
CA PHE A 52 6.78 5.65 -6.91
C PHE A 52 8.00 5.93 -7.79
N HIS A 53 7.78 6.54 -8.96
CA HIS A 53 8.84 6.97 -9.86
C HIS A 53 9.69 8.06 -9.22
N ASP A 54 9.06 9.10 -8.68
CA ASP A 54 9.74 10.21 -8.01
C ASP A 54 10.48 9.75 -6.76
N TRP A 55 9.90 8.80 -6.02
CA TRP A 55 10.53 8.20 -4.85
C TRP A 55 11.83 7.46 -5.21
N LEU A 56 11.81 6.66 -6.29
CA LEU A 56 13.03 6.02 -6.80
C LEU A 56 14.05 7.05 -7.28
N ALA A 57 13.61 8.13 -7.94
CA ALA A 57 14.46 9.22 -8.39
C ALA A 57 15.20 9.90 -7.25
N ARG A 58 14.48 10.26 -6.17
CA ARG A 58 15.08 10.88 -4.98
C ARG A 58 16.10 10.01 -4.28
N LYS A 59 15.96 8.69 -4.38
CA LYS A 59 16.93 7.74 -3.81
C LYS A 59 18.15 7.49 -4.72
N GLY A 60 18.24 8.15 -5.87
CA GLY A 60 19.26 7.89 -6.88
C GLY A 60 19.13 6.51 -7.53
N LYS A 61 17.93 5.92 -7.50
CA LYS A 61 17.61 4.57 -7.96
C LYS A 61 16.68 4.57 -9.17
N LEU A 62 16.66 5.68 -9.93
CA LEU A 62 15.92 5.76 -11.18
C LEU A 62 16.70 5.05 -12.28
N GLY A 63 16.08 4.04 -12.90
CA GLY A 63 16.74 3.15 -13.85
C GLY A 63 17.41 1.93 -13.19
N GLY A 64 17.91 1.00 -14.02
CA GLY A 64 18.43 -0.30 -13.55
C GLY A 64 17.34 -1.27 -13.09
N GLN A 65 17.73 -2.33 -12.38
CA GLN A 65 16.80 -3.35 -11.84
C GLN A 65 16.26 -2.99 -10.43
N HIS A 66 16.22 -1.71 -10.07
CA HIS A 66 15.68 -1.27 -8.79
C HIS A 66 14.15 -1.35 -8.77
N LYS A 67 13.60 -2.01 -7.73
CA LYS A 67 12.16 -2.21 -7.55
C LYS A 67 11.68 -1.51 -6.30
N VAL A 68 10.46 -1.02 -6.33
CA VAL A 68 9.76 -0.56 -5.13
C VAL A 68 9.47 -1.76 -4.23
N PRO A 69 9.87 -1.74 -2.94
CA PRO A 69 9.53 -2.79 -1.98
C PRO A 69 8.02 -2.91 -1.82
N ARG A 70 7.49 -4.14 -1.89
CA ARG A 70 6.03 -4.40 -1.73
C ARG A 70 5.61 -4.61 -0.28
N LEU A 71 6.53 -5.05 0.57
CA LEU A 71 6.35 -5.29 2.00
C LEU A 71 7.66 -4.96 2.72
N SER A 72 7.56 -4.36 3.91
CA SER A 72 8.69 -4.04 4.76
C SER A 72 8.29 -4.21 6.22
N ASN A 73 9.22 -4.73 7.03
CA ASN A 73 9.05 -4.80 8.50
C ASN A 73 9.34 -3.45 9.18
N THR A 74 9.94 -2.51 8.46
CA THR A 74 10.20 -1.14 8.95
C THR A 74 9.31 -0.15 8.22
N ARG A 75 9.00 0.96 8.88
CA ARG A 75 8.22 2.05 8.29
C ARG A 75 9.05 3.02 7.44
N GLU A 76 10.37 2.85 7.37
CA GLU A 76 11.29 3.79 6.70
C GLU A 76 10.84 4.15 5.27
N TYR A 77 10.48 3.15 4.47
CA TYR A 77 10.03 3.38 3.10
C TYR A 77 8.68 4.08 3.05
N ILE A 78 7.68 3.63 3.82
CA ILE A 78 6.34 4.22 3.77
C ILE A 78 6.34 5.65 4.30
N GLU A 79 7.08 5.96 5.38
CA GLU A 79 7.19 7.32 5.90
C GLU A 79 7.78 8.27 4.84
N SER A 80 8.85 7.86 4.16
CA SER A 80 9.44 8.69 3.10
C SER A 80 8.51 8.88 1.88
N MET A 81 7.67 7.89 1.56
CA MET A 81 6.67 8.02 0.51
C MET A 81 5.49 8.90 0.96
N LEU A 82 5.09 8.84 2.23
CA LEU A 82 4.01 9.68 2.78
C LEU A 82 4.39 11.16 2.76
N VAL A 83 5.63 11.50 3.11
CA VAL A 83 6.13 12.88 2.98
C VAL A 83 6.04 13.35 1.53
N LEU A 84 6.59 12.56 0.60
CA LEU A 84 6.58 12.88 -0.83
C LEU A 84 5.18 12.96 -1.45
N ASN A 85 4.20 12.26 -0.87
CA ASN A 85 2.82 12.23 -1.35
C ASN A 85 2.04 13.52 -1.03
N ASN A 86 2.51 14.30 -0.06
CA ASN A 86 1.92 15.58 0.35
C ASN A 86 2.65 16.79 -0.27
N GLU A 87 3.64 16.55 -1.11
CA GLU A 87 4.31 17.56 -1.93
C GLU A 87 3.62 17.69 -3.29
#